data_AF-A0AAQ4D5Q7-F1
#
_entry.id   AF-A0AAQ4D5Q7-F1
#
_cell.length_a   1.000
_cell.length_b   1.000
_cell.length_c   1.000
_cell.angle_alpha   90.00
_cell.angle_beta   90.00
_cell.angle_gamma   90.00
#
_symmetry.space_group_name_H-M   'P 1'
#
loop_
_entity.id
_entity.type
_entity.pdbx_description
1 polymer ?
#
loop_
_entity_poly.entity_id
_entity_poly.type
_entity_poly.pdbx_seq_one_letter_code
_entity_poly.pdbx_strand_id
1 'polypeptide(L)'
;MIVGKWHLGHRPPFLPLHHGFHEFFGSPSTHPGPFDDVTQPNIPVFRDDHMIGRYYEDFKIDVKTATSNVTVIYTEEAVSFIRRQAAQRQSFFLYWAPDSTHTPVYASEVVRGRSVRGAYGDAVIELDRGVGTILDTLRSTGIAENTLVFFTSDNGAATYERESGGSNGPLLCGKLTTFEGGVREPAIAWWPGTIPAGTVSRLPVSNMDLLPTIAELAGATLPPGLVLDGHSLVHGVLLGRRNNPPTER
;
A
#
# COMPACT_ATOMS: atom_id res chain seq x y z
N MET A 1 -10.09 -0.11 -7.53
CA MET A 1 -10.46 0.14 -6.11
C MET A 1 -9.25 0.65 -5.36
N ILE A 2 -9.44 1.56 -4.42
CA ILE A 2 -8.46 1.89 -3.37
C ILE A 2 -8.95 1.33 -2.04
N VAL A 3 -8.05 0.75 -1.26
CA VAL A 3 -8.30 0.28 0.10
C VAL A 3 -7.26 0.84 1.05
N GLY A 4 -7.68 1.52 2.11
CA GLY A 4 -6.80 2.08 3.13
C GLY A 4 -6.64 3.60 3.07
N LYS A 5 -5.43 4.10 3.33
CA LYS A 5 -5.13 5.53 3.48
C LYS A 5 -5.02 6.21 2.11
N TRP A 6 -5.72 7.34 1.93
CA TRP A 6 -5.63 8.17 0.71
C TRP A 6 -4.58 9.28 0.81
N HIS A 7 -4.73 10.19 1.78
CA HIS A 7 -3.78 11.26 2.10
C HIS A 7 -3.47 12.31 1.00
N LEU A 8 -4.32 12.42 -0.03
CA LEU A 8 -4.21 13.45 -1.09
C LEU A 8 -5.34 14.49 -1.03
N GLY A 9 -5.98 14.62 0.13
CA GLY A 9 -7.01 15.61 0.43
C GLY A 9 -8.29 14.98 0.97
N HIS A 10 -8.87 15.60 2.00
CA HIS A 10 -10.06 15.08 2.68
C HIS A 10 -11.36 15.80 2.29
N ARG A 11 -11.29 16.94 1.60
CA ARG A 11 -12.48 17.66 1.15
C ARG A 11 -13.08 16.95 -0.07
N PRO A 12 -14.41 17.04 -0.29
CA PRO A 12 -15.10 16.25 -1.32
C PRO A 12 -14.43 16.22 -2.70
N PRO A 13 -13.98 17.36 -3.29
CA PRO A 13 -13.36 17.34 -4.62
C PRO A 13 -12.03 16.58 -4.70
N PHE A 14 -11.42 16.25 -3.55
CA PHE A 14 -10.14 15.57 -3.46
C PHE A 14 -10.29 14.10 -3.04
N LEU A 15 -11.52 13.58 -2.86
CA LEU A 15 -11.73 12.17 -2.53
C LEU A 15 -11.41 11.25 -3.73
N PRO A 16 -11.00 9.99 -3.50
CA PRO A 16 -10.49 9.11 -4.57
C PRO A 16 -11.42 8.92 -5.76
N LEU A 17 -12.73 8.93 -5.54
CA LEU A 17 -13.73 8.76 -6.61
C LEU A 17 -13.72 9.89 -7.64
N HIS A 18 -13.24 11.08 -7.28
CA HIS A 18 -13.06 12.20 -8.20
C HIS A 18 -11.74 12.13 -8.98
N HIS A 19 -10.87 11.15 -8.67
CA HIS A 19 -9.53 11.00 -9.23
C HIS A 19 -9.32 9.60 -9.86
N GLY A 20 -10.40 8.99 -10.37
CA GLY A 20 -10.35 7.80 -11.23
C GLY A 20 -10.58 6.45 -10.54
N PHE A 21 -10.73 6.42 -9.22
CA PHE A 21 -11.14 5.18 -8.53
C PHE A 21 -12.65 4.96 -8.62
N HIS A 22 -13.08 3.75 -8.98
CA HIS A 22 -14.50 3.38 -9.00
C HIS A 22 -15.06 2.97 -7.64
N GLU A 23 -14.19 2.49 -6.74
CA GLU A 23 -14.55 1.99 -5.41
C GLU A 23 -13.48 2.43 -4.40
N PHE A 24 -13.91 2.81 -3.20
CA PHE A 24 -13.03 3.18 -2.09
C PHE A 24 -13.51 2.56 -0.77
N PHE A 25 -12.58 2.00 0.00
CA PHE A 25 -12.80 1.71 1.41
C PHE A 25 -11.60 2.15 2.23
N GLY A 26 -11.78 3.11 3.15
CA GLY A 26 -10.68 3.57 4.00
C GLY A 26 -10.80 5.03 4.39
N SER A 27 -9.69 5.68 4.70
CA SER A 27 -9.69 7.03 5.28
C SER A 27 -8.99 8.04 4.36
N PRO A 28 -9.51 9.28 4.24
CA PRO A 28 -8.82 10.37 3.54
C PRO A 28 -7.51 10.80 4.22
N SER A 29 -7.31 10.44 5.48
CA SER A 29 -6.20 10.86 6.34
C SER A 29 -5.55 9.66 7.06
N THR A 30 -4.45 9.90 7.79
CA THR A 30 -3.88 8.95 8.76
C THR A 30 -4.89 8.64 9.89
N HIS A 31 -4.53 7.79 10.84
CA HIS A 31 -5.42 7.36 11.93
C HIS A 31 -5.00 7.80 13.36
N PRO A 32 -4.45 9.01 13.63
CA PRO A 32 -4.21 9.44 15.00
C PRO A 32 -5.52 9.65 15.79
N GLY A 33 -5.43 9.55 17.11
CA GLY A 33 -6.53 9.76 18.05
C GLY A 33 -6.37 8.91 19.33
N PRO A 34 -7.45 8.73 20.12
CA PRO A 34 -8.77 9.34 19.95
C PRO A 34 -8.72 10.86 20.16
N PHE A 35 -9.58 11.60 19.46
CA PHE A 35 -9.82 13.03 19.68
C PHE A 35 -11.07 13.26 20.54
N ASP A 36 -11.29 14.51 20.96
CA ASP A 36 -12.34 14.91 21.91
C ASP A 36 -13.67 15.32 21.25
N ASP A 37 -13.75 15.32 19.93
CA ASP A 37 -14.86 15.81 19.11
C ASP A 37 -15.28 17.27 19.37
N VAL A 38 -14.50 18.02 20.14
CA VAL A 38 -14.72 19.44 20.44
C VAL A 38 -13.72 20.30 19.67
N THR A 39 -12.44 19.98 19.79
CA THR A 39 -11.35 20.68 19.09
C THR A 39 -11.06 20.04 17.74
N GLN A 40 -11.18 18.72 17.69
CA GLN A 40 -10.94 17.93 16.49
C GLN A 40 -11.83 16.69 16.52
N PRO A 41 -12.54 16.37 15.42
CA PRO A 41 -13.30 15.15 15.35
C PRO A 41 -12.42 13.94 15.12
N ASN A 42 -12.87 12.75 15.55
CA ASN A 42 -12.26 11.50 15.10
C ASN A 42 -12.33 11.36 13.58
N ILE A 43 -11.33 10.69 13.04
CA ILE A 43 -11.08 10.67 11.60
C ILE A 43 -12.07 9.71 10.91
N PRO A 44 -12.74 10.15 9.84
CA PRO A 44 -13.75 9.37 9.16
C PRO A 44 -13.16 8.22 8.33
N VAL A 45 -13.89 7.11 8.29
CA VAL A 45 -13.70 6.00 7.36
C VAL A 45 -14.86 6.00 6.37
N PHE A 46 -14.54 5.85 5.10
CA PHE A 46 -15.46 5.93 3.97
C PHE A 46 -15.65 4.57 3.31
N ARG A 47 -16.86 4.37 2.80
CA ARG A 47 -17.13 3.51 1.65
C ARG A 47 -17.57 4.42 0.52
N ASP A 48 -16.81 4.41 -0.56
CA ASP A 48 -17.00 5.26 -1.73
C ASP A 48 -17.02 6.75 -1.34
N ASP A 49 -18.14 7.44 -1.55
CA ASP A 49 -18.34 8.86 -1.22
C ASP A 49 -19.04 9.08 0.13
N HIS A 50 -19.35 8.02 0.86
CA HIS A 50 -20.06 8.08 2.13
C HIS A 50 -19.18 7.69 3.32
N MET A 51 -19.15 8.54 4.34
CA MET A 51 -18.58 8.17 5.65
C MET A 51 -19.45 7.08 6.28
N ILE A 52 -18.83 5.95 6.63
CA ILE A 52 -19.50 4.80 7.26
C ILE A 52 -19.17 4.67 8.75
N GLY A 53 -18.28 5.52 9.27
CA GLY A 53 -17.92 5.57 10.67
C GLY A 53 -16.65 6.37 10.90
N ARG A 54 -16.12 6.34 12.12
CA ARG A 54 -14.84 6.98 12.48
C ARG A 54 -13.89 6.01 13.17
N TYR A 55 -12.59 6.28 13.07
CA TYR A 55 -11.60 5.62 13.93
C TYR A 55 -11.89 5.91 15.40
N TYR A 56 -11.54 4.96 16.29
CA TYR A 56 -11.81 4.99 17.73
C TYR A 56 -13.29 4.91 18.14
N GLU A 57 -14.21 5.10 17.19
CA GLU A 57 -15.65 4.92 17.31
C GLU A 57 -16.07 3.59 16.66
N ASP A 58 -16.48 3.57 15.41
CA ASP A 58 -16.93 2.35 14.72
C ASP A 58 -15.74 1.45 14.34
N PHE A 59 -14.59 2.06 14.05
CA PHE A 59 -13.34 1.39 13.71
C PHE A 59 -12.38 1.47 14.91
N LYS A 60 -12.56 0.54 15.86
CA LYS A 60 -11.82 0.54 17.13
C LYS A 60 -10.32 0.32 16.94
N ILE A 61 -9.53 1.23 17.51
CA ILE A 61 -8.09 1.12 17.70
C ILE A 61 -7.82 1.35 19.19
N ASP A 62 -7.43 0.30 19.91
CA ASP A 62 -7.01 0.42 21.31
C ASP A 62 -5.52 0.76 21.37
N VAL A 63 -5.22 2.01 21.66
CA VAL A 63 -3.84 2.53 21.75
C VAL A 63 -3.04 1.94 22.91
N LYS A 64 -3.70 1.41 23.95
CA LYS A 64 -3.02 0.82 25.11
C LYS A 64 -2.50 -0.58 24.80
N THR A 65 -3.29 -1.35 24.07
CA THR A 65 -2.96 -2.73 23.69
C THR A 65 -2.39 -2.85 22.28
N ALA A 66 -2.41 -1.75 21.50
CA ALA A 66 -2.13 -1.71 20.07
C ALA A 66 -3.00 -2.69 19.27
N THR A 67 -4.29 -2.80 19.61
CA THR A 67 -5.20 -3.77 18.98
C THR A 67 -6.25 -3.12 18.09
N SER A 68 -6.44 -3.68 16.90
CA SER A 68 -7.46 -3.27 15.92
C SER A 68 -7.64 -4.32 14.83
N ASN A 69 -8.86 -4.44 14.29
CA ASN A 69 -9.15 -5.31 13.15
C ASN A 69 -9.05 -4.60 11.79
N VAL A 70 -8.62 -3.34 11.75
CA VAL A 70 -8.65 -2.53 10.51
C VAL A 70 -7.84 -3.16 9.37
N THR A 71 -6.66 -3.74 9.64
CA THR A 71 -5.86 -4.43 8.60
C THR A 71 -6.57 -5.68 8.06
N VAL A 72 -7.27 -6.41 8.93
CA VAL A 72 -8.08 -7.57 8.54
C VAL A 72 -9.20 -7.12 7.61
N ILE A 73 -9.93 -6.07 7.99
CA ILE A 73 -11.02 -5.50 7.18
C ILE A 73 -10.47 -5.04 5.80
N TYR A 74 -9.34 -4.34 5.76
CA TYR A 74 -8.70 -3.94 4.51
C TYR A 74 -8.29 -5.14 3.64
N THR A 75 -7.84 -6.23 4.25
CA THR A 75 -7.54 -7.47 3.52
C THR A 75 -8.82 -8.10 2.95
N GLU A 76 -9.90 -8.14 3.73
CA GLU A 76 -11.19 -8.69 3.31
C GLU A 76 -11.81 -7.89 2.14
N GLU A 77 -11.74 -6.56 2.18
CA GLU A 77 -12.20 -5.69 1.09
C GLU A 77 -11.42 -5.95 -0.21
N ALA A 78 -10.09 -6.07 -0.11
CA ALA A 78 -9.24 -6.43 -1.25
C ALA A 78 -9.59 -7.80 -1.84
N VAL A 79 -9.74 -8.82 -0.99
CA VAL A 79 -10.10 -10.19 -1.40
C VAL A 79 -11.49 -10.23 -2.04
N SER A 80 -12.46 -9.54 -1.44
CA SER A 80 -13.83 -9.42 -1.98
C SER A 80 -13.82 -8.79 -3.37
N PHE A 81 -13.08 -7.69 -3.54
CA PHE A 81 -12.92 -7.03 -4.83
C PHE A 81 -12.30 -7.95 -5.88
N ILE A 82 -11.16 -8.58 -5.57
CA ILE A 82 -10.48 -9.50 -6.48
C ILE A 82 -11.42 -10.63 -6.94
N ARG A 83 -12.15 -11.25 -6.01
CA ARG A 83 -13.10 -12.33 -6.35
C ARG A 83 -14.23 -11.84 -7.26
N ARG A 84 -14.79 -10.66 -7.02
CA ARG A 84 -15.82 -10.07 -7.88
C ARG A 84 -15.29 -9.79 -9.28
N GLN A 85 -14.12 -9.17 -9.40
CA GLN A 85 -13.53 -8.84 -10.70
C GLN A 85 -13.16 -10.10 -11.48
N ALA A 86 -12.58 -11.10 -10.81
CA ALA A 86 -12.28 -12.41 -11.41
C ALA A 86 -13.54 -13.12 -11.93
N ALA A 87 -14.62 -13.16 -11.13
CA ALA A 87 -15.88 -13.76 -11.52
C ALA A 87 -16.53 -13.07 -12.74
N GLN A 88 -16.37 -11.75 -12.83
CA GLN A 88 -16.86 -10.94 -13.95
C GLN A 88 -15.89 -10.93 -15.15
N ARG A 89 -14.72 -11.56 -15.02
CA ARG A 89 -13.62 -11.56 -16.01
C ARG A 89 -13.22 -10.14 -16.42
N GLN A 90 -13.27 -9.22 -15.46
CA GLN A 90 -12.86 -7.82 -15.64
C GLN A 90 -11.42 -7.65 -15.18
N SER A 91 -10.63 -6.94 -15.99
CA SER A 91 -9.32 -6.46 -15.56
C SER A 91 -9.50 -5.45 -14.43
N PHE A 92 -8.62 -5.47 -13.44
CA PHE A 92 -8.74 -4.59 -12.29
C PHE A 92 -7.42 -3.90 -11.93
N PHE A 93 -7.56 -2.77 -11.26
CA PHE A 93 -6.49 -2.10 -10.54
C PHE A 93 -6.91 -2.00 -9.06
N LEU A 94 -6.09 -2.59 -8.18
CA LEU A 94 -6.24 -2.51 -6.73
C LEU A 94 -5.06 -1.75 -6.14
N TYR A 95 -5.35 -0.61 -5.52
CA TYR A 95 -4.38 0.13 -4.71
C TYR A 95 -4.64 -0.17 -3.23
N TRP A 96 -3.84 -1.08 -2.66
CA TRP A 96 -3.97 -1.52 -1.27
C TRP A 96 -2.93 -0.80 -0.41
N ALA A 97 -3.37 0.20 0.34
CA ALA A 97 -2.56 1.13 1.12
C ALA A 97 -2.91 1.07 2.63
N PRO A 98 -2.74 -0.09 3.29
CA PRO A 98 -2.92 -0.20 4.74
C PRO A 98 -1.85 0.64 5.47
N ASP A 99 -2.16 1.07 6.68
CA ASP A 99 -1.32 2.00 7.43
C ASP A 99 -1.00 1.55 8.86
N SER A 100 -1.22 0.27 9.20
CA SER A 100 -1.04 -0.28 10.57
C SER A 100 0.36 -0.15 11.16
N THR A 101 1.39 0.04 10.33
CA THR A 101 2.78 0.28 10.75
C THR A 101 3.09 1.76 10.96
N HIS A 102 2.17 2.67 10.63
CA HIS A 102 2.22 4.07 11.02
C HIS A 102 1.70 4.21 12.46
N THR A 103 2.27 5.14 13.22
CA THR A 103 1.83 5.38 14.59
C THR A 103 0.47 6.09 14.65
N PRO A 104 -0.40 5.73 15.63
CA PRO A 104 -0.23 4.65 16.61
C PRO A 104 -0.38 3.26 15.97
N VAL A 105 0.63 2.40 16.12
CA VAL A 105 0.64 1.07 15.50
C VAL A 105 -0.49 0.20 16.03
N TYR A 106 -1.01 -0.68 15.20
CA TYR A 106 -2.04 -1.62 15.61
C TYR A 106 -1.96 -2.95 14.86
N ALA A 107 -2.47 -4.01 15.49
CA ALA A 107 -2.67 -5.31 14.87
C ALA A 107 -3.88 -6.02 15.48
N SER A 108 -4.44 -7.04 14.82
CA SER A 108 -5.53 -7.82 15.43
C SER A 108 -5.04 -8.64 16.61
N GLU A 109 -5.97 -9.03 17.48
CA GLU A 109 -5.69 -9.87 18.64
C GLU A 109 -5.02 -11.20 18.24
N VAL A 110 -5.27 -11.68 17.02
CA VAL A 110 -4.71 -12.95 16.51
C VAL A 110 -3.20 -12.94 16.52
N VAL A 111 -2.56 -11.81 16.18
CA VAL A 111 -1.10 -11.69 16.04
C VAL A 111 -0.44 -10.97 17.21
N ARG A 112 -1.21 -10.53 18.20
CA ARG A 112 -0.71 -9.78 19.35
C ARG A 112 0.34 -10.59 20.13
N GLY A 113 1.47 -9.96 20.41
CA GLY A 113 2.59 -10.53 21.14
C GLY A 113 3.32 -11.65 20.41
N ARG A 114 3.11 -11.84 19.11
CA ARG A 114 3.80 -12.89 18.33
C ARG A 114 5.17 -12.44 17.84
N SER A 115 5.37 -11.14 17.65
CA SER A 115 6.64 -10.61 17.19
C SER A 115 7.59 -10.31 18.35
N VAL A 116 8.85 -10.69 18.18
CA VAL A 116 9.94 -10.24 19.06
C VAL A 116 10.21 -8.73 18.97
N ARG A 117 9.59 -8.04 18.00
CA ARG A 117 9.69 -6.58 17.80
C ARG A 117 8.49 -5.82 18.36
N GLY A 118 7.74 -6.42 19.30
CA GLY A 118 6.59 -5.79 19.94
C GLY A 118 5.49 -5.40 18.95
N ALA A 119 4.71 -4.37 19.30
CA ALA A 119 3.51 -3.98 18.56
C ALA A 119 3.77 -3.61 17.09
N TYR A 120 4.87 -2.91 16.78
CA TYR A 120 5.25 -2.64 15.39
C TYR A 120 5.47 -3.95 14.62
N GLY A 121 6.13 -4.91 15.26
CA GLY A 121 6.36 -6.23 14.70
C GLY A 121 5.07 -7.04 14.48
N ASP A 122 4.10 -6.93 15.38
CA ASP A 122 2.79 -7.57 15.23
C ASP A 122 2.02 -6.97 14.04
N ALA A 123 2.07 -5.64 13.87
CA ALA A 123 1.48 -4.94 12.73
C ALA A 123 2.10 -5.41 11.40
N VAL A 124 3.43 -5.62 11.36
CA VAL A 124 4.14 -6.17 10.20
C VAL A 124 3.71 -7.62 9.92
N ILE A 125 3.57 -8.47 10.95
CA ILE A 125 3.09 -9.86 10.79
C ILE A 125 1.67 -9.87 10.21
N GLU A 126 0.80 -8.97 10.65
CA GLU A 126 -0.55 -8.90 10.09
C GLU A 126 -0.57 -8.42 8.65
N LEU A 127 0.23 -7.41 8.31
CA LEU A 127 0.37 -6.93 6.94
C LEU A 127 0.91 -8.04 6.02
N ASP A 128 1.92 -8.80 6.46
CA ASP A 128 2.45 -9.97 5.75
C ASP A 128 1.37 -11.04 5.52
N ARG A 129 0.58 -11.37 6.55
CA ARG A 129 -0.58 -12.28 6.43
C ARG A 129 -1.62 -11.77 5.43
N GLY A 130 -1.88 -10.46 5.41
CA GLY A 130 -2.79 -9.81 4.48
C GLY A 130 -2.32 -9.97 3.03
N VAL A 131 -1.04 -9.69 2.76
CA VAL A 131 -0.40 -9.94 1.45
C VAL A 131 -0.51 -11.42 1.07
N GLY A 132 -0.19 -12.34 1.98
CA GLY A 132 -0.33 -13.78 1.74
C GLY A 132 -1.75 -14.18 1.33
N THR A 133 -2.77 -13.66 2.03
CA THR A 133 -4.18 -13.90 1.73
C THR A 133 -4.60 -13.37 0.35
N ILE A 134 -4.08 -12.20 -0.04
CA ILE A 134 -4.31 -11.62 -1.37
C ILE A 134 -3.68 -12.51 -2.46
N LEU A 135 -2.42 -12.91 -2.28
CA LEU A 135 -1.71 -13.77 -3.25
C LEU A 135 -2.38 -15.14 -3.38
N ASP A 136 -2.83 -15.74 -2.28
CA ASP A 136 -3.57 -17.01 -2.29
C ASP A 136 -4.93 -16.86 -2.96
N THR A 137 -5.59 -15.71 -2.79
CA THR A 137 -6.83 -15.40 -3.51
C THR A 137 -6.57 -15.39 -5.01
N LEU A 138 -5.57 -14.65 -5.49
CA LEU A 138 -5.21 -14.61 -6.92
C LEU A 138 -4.96 -16.00 -7.51
N ARG A 139 -4.23 -16.85 -6.78
CA ARG A 139 -3.98 -18.25 -7.15
C ARG A 139 -5.27 -19.06 -7.20
N SER A 140 -6.09 -19.02 -6.14
CA SER A 140 -7.34 -19.78 -6.05
C SER A 140 -8.39 -19.37 -7.08
N THR A 141 -8.37 -18.10 -7.52
CA THR A 141 -9.24 -17.59 -8.58
C THR A 141 -8.69 -17.82 -10.00
N GLY A 142 -7.49 -18.42 -10.13
CA GLY A 142 -6.91 -18.78 -11.43
C GLY A 142 -6.38 -17.61 -12.26
N ILE A 143 -6.18 -16.44 -11.66
CA ILE A 143 -5.74 -15.22 -12.37
C ILE A 143 -4.32 -14.76 -12.00
N ALA A 144 -3.60 -15.55 -11.18
CA ALA A 144 -2.24 -15.25 -10.74
C ALA A 144 -1.28 -14.94 -11.89
N GLU A 145 -1.27 -15.74 -12.96
CA GLU A 145 -0.38 -15.55 -14.11
C GLU A 145 -0.73 -14.32 -14.96
N ASN A 146 -1.92 -13.74 -14.76
CA ASN A 146 -2.37 -12.52 -15.44
C ASN A 146 -2.46 -11.32 -14.47
N THR A 147 -1.77 -11.37 -13.33
CA THR A 147 -1.77 -10.30 -12.34
C THR A 147 -0.35 -9.94 -11.94
N LEU A 148 0.04 -8.69 -12.21
CA LEU A 148 1.24 -8.10 -11.60
C LEU A 148 0.90 -7.61 -10.18
N VAL A 149 1.67 -8.05 -9.20
CA VAL A 149 1.66 -7.50 -7.83
C VAL A 149 2.98 -6.78 -7.58
N PHE A 150 2.91 -5.53 -7.15
CA PHE A 150 4.06 -4.72 -6.78
C PHE A 150 3.91 -4.24 -5.33
N PHE A 151 4.90 -4.54 -4.49
CA PHE A 151 4.93 -4.18 -3.08
C PHE A 151 6.03 -3.15 -2.85
N THR A 152 5.72 -2.05 -2.17
CA THR A 152 6.66 -0.98 -1.78
C THR A 152 6.13 -0.20 -0.56
N SER A 153 6.91 0.77 -0.08
CA SER A 153 6.57 1.70 1.01
C SER A 153 6.50 3.16 0.52
N ASP A 154 5.87 4.05 1.29
CA ASP A 154 5.73 5.48 0.97
C ASP A 154 6.95 6.31 1.38
N ASN A 155 7.65 5.88 2.45
CA ASN A 155 8.87 6.48 2.97
C ASN A 155 9.58 5.50 3.92
N GLY A 156 10.83 5.83 4.29
CA GLY A 156 11.59 5.06 5.27
C GLY A 156 10.97 5.06 6.67
N ALA A 157 11.52 4.25 7.56
CA ALA A 157 10.98 4.08 8.91
C ALA A 157 10.96 5.39 9.72
N ALA A 158 9.90 5.60 10.49
CA ALA A 158 9.79 6.67 11.49
C ALA A 158 10.65 6.34 12.73
N THR A 159 11.96 6.49 12.62
CA THR A 159 12.94 6.06 13.65
C THR A 159 12.81 6.82 14.98
N TYR A 160 12.18 8.00 14.98
CA TYR A 160 11.87 8.76 16.19
C TYR A 160 10.79 8.09 17.06
N GLU A 161 10.03 7.13 16.53
CA GLU A 161 9.00 6.34 17.24
C GLU A 161 9.60 5.17 18.05
N ARG A 162 10.91 4.94 17.97
CA ARG A 162 11.65 3.91 18.72
C ARG A 162 11.03 2.52 18.56
N GLU A 163 10.50 1.94 19.64
CA GLU A 163 9.92 0.58 19.66
C GLU A 163 8.63 0.48 18.84
N SER A 164 7.96 1.61 18.57
CA SER A 164 6.78 1.69 17.68
C SER A 164 7.16 2.00 16.23
N GLY A 165 8.46 1.99 15.90
CA GLY A 165 8.98 2.32 14.57
C GLY A 165 9.68 1.14 13.86
N GLY A 166 9.84 1.30 12.55
CA GLY A 166 10.56 0.36 11.69
C GLY A 166 12.08 0.43 11.82
N SER A 167 12.76 -0.31 10.95
CA SER A 167 14.22 -0.28 10.81
C SER A 167 14.58 -0.03 9.36
N ASN A 168 15.60 0.78 9.13
CA ASN A 168 16.16 1.06 7.80
C ASN A 168 17.41 0.20 7.52
N GLY A 169 17.67 -0.82 8.35
CA GLY A 169 18.84 -1.68 8.23
C GLY A 169 20.14 -0.87 8.35
N PRO A 170 21.08 -0.99 7.38
CA PRO A 170 22.35 -0.27 7.41
C PRO A 170 22.26 1.18 6.92
N LEU A 171 21.07 1.65 6.51
CA LEU A 171 20.90 2.94 5.85
C LEU A 171 20.83 4.08 6.87
N LEU A 172 21.38 5.24 6.50
CA LEU A 172 21.45 6.41 7.36
C LEU A 172 20.09 7.12 7.52
N CYS A 173 19.76 7.52 8.75
CA CYS A 173 18.54 8.25 9.14
C CYS A 173 17.23 7.48 8.83
N GLY A 174 16.15 8.21 8.50
CA GLY A 174 14.78 7.70 8.44
C GLY A 174 13.82 8.74 7.85
N LYS A 175 12.51 8.51 8.03
CA LYS A 175 11.43 9.42 7.62
C LYS A 175 11.79 10.88 7.93
N LEU A 176 11.38 11.81 7.05
CA LEU A 176 11.67 13.25 7.09
C LEU A 176 13.08 13.67 6.61
N THR A 177 13.90 12.74 6.13
CA THR A 177 15.25 13.04 5.63
C THR A 177 15.45 12.54 4.20
N THR A 178 16.39 13.13 3.47
CA THR A 178 16.80 12.70 2.12
C THR A 178 18.01 11.77 2.13
N PHE A 179 18.42 11.27 3.30
CA PHE A 179 19.39 10.18 3.37
C PHE A 179 18.72 8.87 2.96
N GLU A 180 19.52 7.87 2.57
CA GLU A 180 19.01 6.60 2.05
C GLU A 180 17.97 5.94 2.97
N GLY A 181 18.11 6.03 4.29
CA GLY A 181 17.14 5.44 5.22
C GLY A 181 15.78 6.14 5.23
N GLY A 182 15.66 7.33 4.66
CA GLY A 182 14.40 8.06 4.52
C GLY A 182 13.69 7.87 3.19
N VAL A 183 14.39 7.40 2.14
CA VAL A 183 13.87 7.38 0.75
C VAL A 183 14.07 6.06 0.01
N ARG A 184 14.90 5.13 0.50
CA ARG A 184 15.13 3.83 -0.13
C ARG A 184 14.24 2.77 0.54
N GLU A 185 13.31 2.24 -0.24
CA GLU A 185 12.26 1.34 0.24
C GLU A 185 12.48 -0.12 -0.18
N PRO A 186 11.91 -1.09 0.56
CA PRO A 186 11.78 -2.45 0.06
C PRO A 186 10.86 -2.45 -1.17
N ALA A 187 11.27 -3.07 -2.28
CA ALA A 187 10.47 -3.18 -3.49
C ALA A 187 10.46 -4.63 -4.02
N ILE A 188 9.27 -5.21 -4.21
CA ILE A 188 9.10 -6.58 -4.71
C ILE A 188 8.07 -6.57 -5.84
N ALA A 189 8.43 -7.13 -6.99
CA ALA A 189 7.50 -7.41 -8.08
C ALA A 189 7.25 -8.92 -8.21
N TRP A 190 6.00 -9.30 -8.33
CA TRP A 190 5.56 -10.70 -8.44
C TRP A 190 4.57 -10.84 -9.59
N TRP A 191 4.90 -11.71 -10.55
CA TRP A 191 4.04 -12.03 -11.70
C TRP A 191 4.43 -13.41 -12.26
N PRO A 192 3.82 -14.51 -11.76
CA PRO A 192 4.14 -15.86 -12.18
C PRO A 192 4.00 -16.05 -13.69
N GLY A 193 4.91 -16.84 -14.27
CA GLY A 193 4.96 -17.06 -15.73
C GLY A 193 5.59 -15.91 -16.53
N THR A 194 5.72 -14.71 -15.92
CA THR A 194 6.22 -13.51 -16.60
C THR A 194 7.54 -13.02 -16.02
N ILE A 195 7.63 -12.83 -14.69
CA ILE A 195 8.85 -12.42 -14.00
C ILE A 195 9.60 -13.68 -13.49
N PRO A 196 10.89 -13.88 -13.84
CA PRO A 196 11.67 -14.99 -13.32
C PRO A 196 11.80 -14.96 -11.79
N ALA A 197 11.40 -16.04 -11.13
CA ALA A 197 11.40 -16.13 -9.67
C ALA A 197 12.81 -16.07 -9.08
N GLY A 198 12.93 -15.49 -7.88
CA GLY A 198 14.19 -15.44 -7.12
C GLY A 198 15.28 -14.56 -7.74
N THR A 199 14.92 -13.66 -8.66
CA THR A 199 15.86 -12.71 -9.26
C THR A 199 15.96 -11.42 -8.45
N VAL A 200 17.12 -10.76 -8.58
CA VAL A 200 17.40 -9.45 -7.96
C VAL A 200 17.87 -8.49 -9.04
N SER A 201 17.16 -7.38 -9.19
CA SER A 201 17.63 -6.23 -9.98
C SER A 201 18.38 -5.25 -9.09
N ARG A 202 19.47 -4.68 -9.62
CA ARG A 202 20.22 -3.58 -8.99
C ARG A 202 20.02 -2.25 -9.71
N LEU A 203 19.09 -2.20 -10.67
CA LEU A 203 18.76 -0.96 -11.35
C LEU A 203 18.07 0.01 -10.38
N PRO A 204 18.39 1.31 -10.42
CA PRO A 204 17.66 2.30 -9.67
C PRO A 204 16.22 2.36 -10.20
N VAL A 205 15.26 2.34 -9.29
CA VAL A 205 13.83 2.46 -9.57
C VAL A 205 13.21 3.42 -8.56
N SER A 206 12.13 4.08 -8.98
CA SER A 206 11.37 5.04 -8.20
C SER A 206 9.90 4.65 -8.15
N ASN A 207 9.18 5.04 -7.08
CA ASN A 207 7.72 4.92 -7.06
C ASN A 207 7.06 5.68 -8.23
N MET A 208 7.73 6.70 -8.79
CA MET A 208 7.27 7.43 -9.98
C MET A 208 7.25 6.57 -11.24
N ASP A 209 8.01 5.47 -11.28
CA ASP A 209 8.06 4.53 -12.40
C ASP A 209 6.78 3.67 -12.50
N LEU A 210 5.99 3.60 -11.43
CA LEU A 210 4.77 2.78 -11.40
C LEU A 210 3.71 3.27 -12.37
N LEU A 211 3.50 4.58 -12.50
CA LEU A 211 2.51 5.14 -13.43
C LEU A 211 2.80 4.79 -14.90
N PRO A 212 3.98 5.06 -15.47
CA PRO A 212 4.27 4.68 -16.84
C PRO A 212 4.32 3.16 -17.03
N THR A 213 4.76 2.39 -16.01
CA THR A 213 4.72 0.92 -16.06
C THR A 213 3.30 0.39 -16.18
N ILE A 214 2.38 0.87 -15.34
CA ILE A 214 0.96 0.47 -15.36
C ILE A 214 0.31 0.90 -16.66
N ALA A 215 0.59 2.12 -17.15
CA ALA A 215 0.05 2.60 -18.41
C ALA A 215 0.46 1.73 -19.60
N GLU A 216 1.74 1.33 -19.68
CA GLU A 216 2.24 0.43 -20.72
C GLU A 216 1.56 -0.95 -20.65
N LEU A 217 1.47 -1.54 -19.46
CA LEU A 217 0.84 -2.85 -19.27
C LEU A 217 -0.66 -2.85 -19.59
N ALA A 218 -1.35 -1.72 -19.32
CA ALA A 218 -2.76 -1.56 -19.63
C ALA A 218 -3.01 -1.15 -21.10
N GLY A 219 -1.96 -0.86 -21.88
CA GLY A 219 -2.09 -0.27 -23.21
C GLY A 219 -2.75 1.12 -23.20
N ALA A 220 -2.66 1.83 -22.07
CA ALA A 220 -3.28 3.13 -21.88
C ALA A 220 -2.45 4.24 -22.55
N THR A 221 -3.13 5.18 -23.20
CA THR A 221 -2.48 6.39 -23.73
C THR A 221 -2.42 7.47 -22.65
N LEU A 222 -1.22 7.94 -22.34
CA LEU A 222 -1.01 9.03 -21.41
C LEU A 222 -1.45 10.37 -22.03
N PRO A 223 -1.94 11.33 -21.23
CA PRO A 223 -2.34 12.65 -21.72
C PRO A 223 -1.23 13.35 -22.53
N PRO A 224 -1.56 14.00 -23.67
CA PRO A 224 -0.58 14.74 -24.44
C PRO A 224 0.08 15.85 -23.61
N GLY A 225 1.40 15.99 -23.72
CA GLY A 225 2.15 17.03 -23.01
C GLY A 225 2.39 16.74 -21.52
N LEU A 226 1.94 15.59 -20.99
CA LEU A 226 2.33 15.15 -19.65
C LEU A 226 3.82 14.82 -19.63
N VAL A 227 4.57 15.56 -18.81
CA VAL A 227 5.98 15.27 -18.54
C VAL A 227 6.04 14.33 -17.34
N LEU A 228 6.62 13.14 -17.53
CA LEU A 228 6.83 12.17 -16.46
C LEU A 228 8.30 12.15 -16.04
N ASP A 229 8.52 12.09 -14.73
CA ASP A 229 9.85 11.82 -14.16
C ASP A 229 10.18 10.32 -14.15
N GLY A 230 9.16 9.46 -14.12
CA GLY A 230 9.32 8.02 -14.12
C GLY A 230 9.45 7.40 -15.51
N HIS A 231 10.01 6.19 -15.55
CA HIS A 231 10.12 5.36 -16.75
C HIS A 231 9.46 4.01 -16.55
N SER A 232 8.96 3.41 -17.63
CA SER A 232 8.38 2.07 -17.55
C SER A 232 9.42 1.01 -17.18
N LEU A 233 9.09 0.19 -16.20
CA LEU A 233 9.91 -0.90 -15.69
C LEU A 233 9.75 -2.19 -16.50
N VAL A 234 8.77 -2.27 -17.41
CA VAL A 234 8.37 -3.51 -18.11
C VAL A 234 9.57 -4.20 -18.75
N HIS A 235 10.28 -3.53 -19.65
CA HIS A 235 11.39 -4.14 -20.37
C HIS A 235 12.69 -4.19 -19.55
N GLY A 236 13.02 -3.10 -18.85
CA GLY A 236 14.31 -2.97 -18.15
C GLY A 236 14.43 -3.82 -16.88
N VAL A 237 13.36 -3.88 -16.08
CA VAL A 237 13.39 -4.48 -14.73
C VAL A 237 12.54 -5.73 -14.64
N LEU A 238 11.28 -5.68 -15.09
CA LEU A 238 10.33 -6.78 -14.88
C LEU A 238 10.62 -7.98 -15.81
N LEU A 239 10.81 -7.75 -17.11
CA LEU A 239 11.02 -8.81 -18.10
C LEU A 239 12.50 -9.14 -18.37
N GLY A 240 13.43 -8.34 -17.83
CA GLY A 240 14.87 -8.54 -18.02
C GLY A 240 15.35 -8.37 -19.48
N ARG A 241 14.57 -7.74 -20.36
CA ARG A 241 14.90 -7.51 -21.78
C ARG A 241 15.39 -6.08 -21.97
N ARG A 242 16.71 -5.89 -22.00
CA ARG A 242 17.32 -4.56 -22.19
C ARG A 242 16.96 -3.98 -23.56
N ASN A 243 16.17 -2.91 -23.57
CA ASN A 243 16.25 -1.85 -24.57
C ASN A 243 16.74 -0.59 -23.83
N ASN A 244 18.07 -0.48 -23.68
CA ASN A 244 18.83 0.57 -23.00
C ASN A 244 18.65 0.72 -21.47
N PRO A 245 19.74 0.94 -20.71
CA PRO A 245 19.63 1.32 -19.31
C PRO A 245 18.99 2.72 -19.19
N PRO A 246 18.21 2.99 -18.13
CA PRO A 246 17.92 4.37 -17.73
C PRO A 246 19.27 5.04 -17.50
N THR A 247 19.59 6.05 -18.29
CA THR A 247 20.73 6.92 -18.01
C THR A 247 20.41 7.67 -16.72
N GLU A 248 21.26 7.52 -15.70
CA GLU A 248 21.28 8.44 -14.56
C GLU A 248 21.27 9.88 -15.12
N ARG A 249 20.34 10.71 -14.65
CA ARG A 249 20.40 12.16 -14.81
C ARG A 249 20.97 12.76 -13.55
#